data_AF-A0A816ZC33-F1
#
_entry.id   AF-A0A816ZC33-F1
#
_cell.length_a   1.000
_cell.length_b   1.000
_cell.length_c   1.000
_cell.angle_alpha   90.00
_cell.angle_beta   90.00
_cell.angle_gamma   90.00
#
_symmetry.space_group_name_H-M   'P 1'
#
loop_
_entity.id
_entity.type
_entity.pdbx_description
1 polymer ?
#
loop_
_entity_poly.entity_id
_entity_poly.type
_entity_poly.pdbx_seq_one_letter_code
_entity_poly.pdbx_strand_id
1 'polypeptide(L)'
;MQKEITSLAPSTMKIKIIAPPERKYSVWIGGSILASLSTFQQMWISKQEYDESGPSIIRLYIMGENWFSKSNETIIPGNPDRIKAKWDPLQYLNLAQYLKVFNEYPRGFNPRVHGPYCPWRHYGKRDLHFGDVKLAEIPAWIARRDKTPMGIYQGGIRTFWKFYRAYLDNKKPNLIWYTQIFVVASLINFVFFAMPDRKQYKWAKYH
;
A
#
# COMPACT_ATOMS: atom_id res chain seq x y z
N MET A 1 -9.46 39.38 -12.10
CA MET A 1 -9.23 37.96 -12.42
C MET A 1 -8.45 37.72 -13.71
N GLN A 2 -8.97 37.97 -14.93
CA GLN A 2 -8.22 37.60 -16.16
C GLN A 2 -6.84 38.26 -16.28
N LYS A 3 -6.75 39.57 -16.00
CA LYS A 3 -5.48 40.32 -16.02
C LYS A 3 -4.46 39.83 -14.98
N GLU A 4 -4.93 39.44 -13.79
CA GLU A 4 -4.08 38.96 -12.69
C GLU A 4 -3.51 37.57 -12.97
N ILE A 5 -4.31 36.70 -13.60
CA ILE A 5 -3.86 35.35 -13.99
C ILE A 5 -2.83 35.46 -15.12
N THR A 6 -3.01 36.40 -16.06
CA THR A 6 -2.03 36.64 -17.14
C THR A 6 -0.69 37.19 -16.61
N SER A 7 -0.69 38.00 -15.54
CA SER A 7 0.57 38.50 -14.95
C SER A 7 1.36 37.43 -14.18
N LEU A 8 0.71 36.37 -13.70
CA LEU A 8 1.36 35.31 -12.91
C LEU A 8 1.90 34.16 -13.79
N ALA A 9 1.43 34.04 -15.02
CA ALA A 9 1.81 32.95 -15.91
C ALA A 9 2.97 33.35 -16.84
N PRO A 10 3.84 32.41 -17.25
CA PRO A 10 4.91 32.68 -18.21
C PRO A 10 4.35 33.17 -19.56
N SER A 11 4.99 34.18 -20.16
CA SER A 11 4.55 34.83 -21.41
C SER A 11 4.53 33.90 -22.64
N THR A 12 5.12 32.72 -22.54
CA THR A 12 5.11 31.66 -23.56
C THR A 12 3.78 30.90 -23.65
N MET A 13 2.86 31.03 -22.69
CA MET A 13 1.60 30.29 -22.65
C MET A 13 0.39 31.18 -22.94
N LYS A 14 -0.45 30.79 -23.93
CA LYS A 14 -1.73 31.48 -24.22
C LYS A 14 -2.82 31.02 -23.25
N ILE A 15 -3.30 31.91 -22.39
CA ILE A 15 -4.35 31.63 -21.40
C ILE A 15 -5.72 31.96 -22.00
N LYS A 16 -6.62 30.95 -22.08
CA LYS A 16 -8.01 31.13 -22.50
C LYS A 16 -8.93 30.94 -21.29
N ILE A 17 -9.56 32.02 -20.83
CA ILE A 17 -10.56 31.96 -19.76
C ILE A 17 -11.94 31.82 -20.39
N ILE A 18 -12.62 30.72 -20.11
CA ILE A 18 -13.97 30.42 -20.62
C ILE A 18 -14.93 30.51 -19.42
N ALA A 19 -15.86 31.46 -19.49
CA ALA A 19 -16.88 31.67 -18.47
C ALA A 19 -18.26 31.68 -19.15
N PRO A 20 -18.90 30.50 -19.33
CA PRO A 20 -20.21 30.45 -19.95
C PRO A 20 -21.25 31.11 -19.03
N PRO A 21 -22.25 31.83 -19.59
CA PRO A 21 -23.27 32.54 -18.81
C PRO A 21 -24.14 31.60 -17.96
N GLU A 22 -24.27 30.33 -18.36
CA GLU A 22 -25.07 29.32 -17.67
C GLU A 22 -24.31 28.52 -16.59
N ARG A 23 -23.19 29.05 -16.07
CA ARG A 23 -22.34 28.37 -15.08
C ARG A 23 -23.11 27.83 -13.85
N LYS A 24 -24.22 28.47 -13.48
CA LYS A 24 -25.12 28.05 -12.39
C LYS A 24 -25.69 26.64 -12.59
N TYR A 25 -25.93 26.23 -13.84
CA TYR A 25 -26.53 24.95 -14.18
C TYR A 25 -25.51 23.94 -14.71
N SER A 26 -24.28 24.36 -15.02
CA SER A 26 -23.25 23.47 -15.60
C SER A 26 -22.95 22.24 -14.74
N VAL A 27 -23.03 22.35 -13.41
CA VAL A 27 -22.85 21.20 -12.50
C VAL A 27 -23.97 20.17 -12.68
N TRP A 28 -25.22 20.63 -12.80
CA TRP A 28 -26.39 19.77 -12.98
C TRP A 28 -26.44 19.15 -14.37
N ILE A 29 -26.08 19.93 -15.40
CA ILE A 29 -25.98 19.45 -16.78
C ILE A 29 -24.85 18.42 -16.91
N GLY A 30 -23.68 18.67 -16.28
CA GLY A 30 -22.59 17.70 -16.24
C GLY A 30 -22.98 16.42 -15.49
N GLY A 31 -23.71 16.56 -14.37
CA GLY A 31 -24.21 15.43 -13.59
C GLY A 31 -25.21 14.56 -14.34
N SER A 32 -26.14 15.16 -15.08
CA SER A 32 -27.12 14.41 -15.88
C SER A 32 -26.46 13.67 -17.05
N ILE A 33 -25.53 14.33 -17.77
CA ILE A 33 -24.75 13.68 -18.84
C ILE A 33 -23.91 12.54 -18.29
N LEU A 34 -23.25 12.72 -17.15
CA LEU A 34 -22.47 11.66 -16.50
C LEU A 34 -23.35 10.48 -16.09
N ALA A 35 -24.52 10.73 -15.48
CA ALA A 35 -25.43 9.67 -15.04
C ALA A 35 -26.02 8.86 -16.21
N SER A 36 -26.20 9.49 -17.38
CA SER A 36 -26.73 8.84 -18.59
C SER A 36 -25.66 8.11 -19.41
N LEU A 37 -24.38 8.21 -19.06
CA LEU A 37 -23.30 7.54 -19.78
C LEU A 37 -23.31 6.03 -19.47
N SER A 38 -23.23 5.18 -20.50
CA SER A 38 -23.24 3.72 -20.34
C SER A 38 -22.06 3.21 -19.49
N THR A 39 -20.91 3.89 -19.55
CA THR A 39 -19.75 3.60 -18.69
C THR A 39 -20.00 3.93 -17.23
N PHE A 40 -20.90 4.87 -16.94
CA PHE A 40 -21.26 5.25 -15.58
C PHE A 40 -22.23 4.25 -14.94
N GLN A 41 -23.00 3.51 -15.75
CA GLN A 41 -23.87 2.43 -15.27
C GLN A 41 -23.07 1.33 -14.56
N GLN A 42 -21.84 1.05 -15.03
CA GLN A 42 -20.95 0.11 -14.35
C GLN A 42 -20.58 0.58 -12.94
N MET A 43 -20.58 1.88 -12.67
CA MET A 43 -20.22 2.43 -11.35
C MET A 43 -21.41 2.51 -10.37
N TRP A 44 -22.61 2.11 -10.78
CA TRP A 44 -23.75 2.07 -9.88
C TRP A 44 -23.54 1.03 -8.78
N ILE A 45 -24.01 1.36 -7.58
CA ILE A 45 -24.01 0.47 -6.42
C ILE A 45 -25.42 -0.07 -6.31
N SER A 46 -25.57 -1.39 -6.49
CA SER A 46 -26.88 -2.04 -6.33
C SER A 46 -27.29 -2.04 -4.86
N LYS A 47 -28.61 -2.13 -4.60
CA LYS A 47 -29.12 -2.23 -3.22
C LYS A 47 -28.49 -3.41 -2.46
N GLN A 48 -28.33 -4.55 -3.15
CA GLN A 48 -27.73 -5.74 -2.57
C GLN A 48 -26.25 -5.51 -2.18
N GLU A 49 -25.45 -4.87 -3.05
CA GLU A 49 -24.06 -4.51 -2.74
C GLU A 49 -23.96 -3.58 -1.52
N TYR A 50 -24.91 -2.65 -1.40
CA TYR A 50 -25.00 -1.74 -0.26
C TYR A 50 -25.34 -2.45 1.05
N ASP A 51 -26.31 -3.37 1.02
CA ASP A 51 -26.74 -4.13 2.20
C ASP A 51 -25.63 -5.09 2.69
N GLU A 52 -24.81 -5.65 1.79
CA GLU A 52 -23.71 -6.57 2.12
C GLU A 52 -22.46 -5.86 2.68
N SER A 53 -22.12 -4.67 2.17
CA SER A 53 -20.89 -3.95 2.54
C SER A 53 -21.12 -2.77 3.50
N GLY A 54 -22.38 -2.40 3.72
CA GLY A 54 -22.79 -1.26 4.54
C GLY A 54 -22.28 0.10 4.02
N PRO A 55 -22.34 1.17 4.83
CA PRO A 55 -22.03 2.55 4.39
C PRO A 55 -20.59 2.75 3.88
N SER A 56 -19.69 1.84 4.23
CA SER A 56 -18.28 1.89 3.83
C SER A 56 -18.05 1.73 2.32
N ILE A 57 -19.01 1.10 1.61
CA ILE A 57 -18.93 0.89 0.17
C ILE A 57 -18.90 2.22 -0.60
N ILE A 58 -19.64 3.23 -0.14
CA ILE A 58 -19.67 4.56 -0.76
C ILE A 58 -18.26 5.17 -0.73
N ARG A 59 -17.55 5.03 0.39
CA ARG A 59 -16.19 5.55 0.55
C ARG A 59 -15.21 4.87 -0.39
N LEU A 60 -15.33 3.55 -0.57
CA LEU A 60 -14.47 2.76 -1.46
C LEU A 60 -14.68 3.12 -2.93
N TYR A 61 -15.93 3.36 -3.35
CA TYR A 61 -16.26 3.75 -4.71
C TYR A 61 -15.83 5.18 -5.04
N ILE A 62 -16.07 6.15 -4.15
CA ILE A 62 -15.71 7.57 -4.35
C ILE A 62 -14.20 7.79 -4.35
N MET A 63 -13.44 7.03 -3.55
CA MET A 63 -11.98 7.17 -3.47
C MET A 63 -11.24 6.58 -4.68
N GLY A 64 -11.94 6.05 -5.69
CA GLY A 64 -11.34 5.61 -6.95
C GLY A 64 -10.53 4.32 -6.87
N GLU A 65 -10.51 3.63 -5.72
CA GLU A 65 -9.80 2.36 -5.55
C GLU A 65 -10.36 1.24 -6.45
N ASN A 66 -11.58 1.43 -6.98
CA ASN A 66 -12.26 0.53 -7.92
C ASN A 66 -12.35 1.08 -9.36
N TRP A 67 -11.93 2.33 -9.64
CA TRP A 67 -12.10 2.95 -10.97
C TRP A 67 -11.30 2.22 -12.06
N PHE A 68 -10.08 1.78 -11.73
CA PHE A 68 -9.26 0.92 -12.60
C PHE A 68 -9.64 -0.57 -12.57
N SER A 69 -10.60 -0.98 -11.73
CA SER A 69 -10.96 -2.39 -11.57
C SER A 69 -12.21 -2.78 -12.36
N LYS A 70 -13.09 -1.83 -12.71
CA LYS A 70 -14.38 -2.15 -13.35
C LYS A 70 -14.35 -2.10 -14.88
N SER A 71 -13.36 -1.42 -15.49
CA SER A 71 -13.24 -1.31 -16.95
C SER A 71 -12.51 -2.49 -17.61
N ASN A 72 -11.87 -3.38 -16.84
CA ASN A 72 -11.27 -4.61 -17.33
C ASN A 72 -11.74 -5.79 -16.48
N GLU A 73 -12.48 -6.70 -17.13
CA GLU A 73 -12.92 -8.03 -16.70
C GLU A 73 -14.22 -8.14 -15.88
N THR A 74 -15.17 -8.89 -16.44
CA THR A 74 -15.82 -10.05 -15.80
C THR A 74 -15.36 -10.36 -14.36
N ILE A 75 -15.95 -9.68 -13.38
CA ILE A 75 -15.83 -10.02 -11.96
C ILE A 75 -17.04 -10.90 -11.61
N ILE A 76 -16.89 -12.20 -11.78
CA ILE A 76 -17.69 -13.17 -11.01
C ILE A 76 -17.08 -13.17 -9.59
N PRO A 77 -17.89 -13.01 -8.53
CA PRO A 77 -17.39 -13.10 -7.17
C PRO A 77 -17.06 -14.57 -6.89
N GLY A 78 -15.78 -14.94 -6.82
CA GLY A 78 -15.48 -16.35 -6.60
C GLY A 78 -14.04 -16.82 -6.60
N ASN A 79 -13.03 -16.00 -6.94
CA ASN A 79 -11.65 -16.46 -6.88
C ASN A 79 -10.79 -15.67 -5.87
N PRO A 80 -10.61 -16.21 -4.64
CA PRO A 80 -9.77 -15.59 -3.61
C PRO A 80 -8.30 -15.41 -4.04
N ASP A 81 -7.83 -16.23 -4.97
CA ASP A 81 -6.41 -16.29 -5.34
C ASP A 81 -5.94 -15.02 -6.09
N ARG A 82 -6.85 -14.29 -6.77
CA ARG A 82 -6.51 -13.06 -7.51
C ARG A 82 -6.50 -11.78 -6.66
N ILE A 83 -7.10 -11.79 -5.45
CA ILE A 83 -7.04 -10.63 -4.54
C ILE A 83 -5.68 -10.56 -3.83
N LYS A 84 -5.08 -11.72 -3.52
CA LYS A 84 -3.68 -11.77 -3.05
C LYS A 84 -2.72 -11.30 -4.11
N ALA A 85 -3.01 -11.67 -5.36
CA ALA A 85 -2.14 -11.41 -6.48
C ALA A 85 -1.79 -9.92 -6.65
N LYS A 86 -2.79 -9.04 -6.71
CA LYS A 86 -2.60 -7.60 -6.90
C LYS A 86 -1.63 -6.93 -5.90
N TRP A 87 -1.51 -7.48 -4.69
CA TRP A 87 -0.80 -6.86 -3.59
C TRP A 87 0.41 -7.65 -3.08
N ASP A 88 0.74 -8.77 -3.73
CA ASP A 88 1.90 -9.57 -3.38
C ASP A 88 3.14 -9.09 -4.18
N PRO A 89 4.17 -8.53 -3.51
CA PRO A 89 5.38 -8.07 -4.20
C PRO A 89 6.14 -9.19 -4.93
N LEU A 90 5.90 -10.48 -4.61
CA LEU A 90 6.54 -11.60 -5.30
C LEU A 90 5.87 -12.00 -6.62
N GLN A 91 4.75 -11.38 -7.00
CA GLN A 91 4.11 -11.64 -8.28
C GLN A 91 4.98 -11.27 -9.49
N TYR A 92 5.77 -10.20 -9.36
CA TYR A 92 6.68 -9.74 -10.41
C TYR A 92 7.78 -10.76 -10.75
N LEU A 93 8.03 -11.72 -9.85
CA LEU A 93 9.03 -12.77 -10.02
C LEU A 93 8.44 -14.08 -10.59
N ASN A 94 7.11 -14.15 -10.81
CA ASN A 94 6.40 -15.36 -11.27
C ASN A 94 6.59 -16.61 -10.37
N LEU A 95 7.08 -16.42 -9.14
CA LEU A 95 7.37 -17.50 -8.18
C LEU A 95 6.13 -17.97 -7.41
N ALA A 96 5.07 -17.16 -7.38
CA ALA A 96 3.81 -17.48 -6.70
C ALA A 96 3.13 -18.74 -7.27
N GLN A 97 3.41 -19.10 -8.53
CA GLN A 97 2.88 -20.31 -9.16
C GLN A 97 3.56 -21.60 -8.67
N TYR A 98 4.80 -21.51 -8.16
CA TYR A 98 5.60 -22.67 -7.75
C TYR A 98 5.53 -22.98 -6.25
N LEU A 99 5.18 -22.01 -5.41
CA LEU A 99 5.20 -22.15 -3.96
C LEU A 99 3.80 -22.00 -3.36
N LYS A 100 3.09 -23.13 -3.22
CA LYS A 100 1.75 -23.22 -2.59
C LYS A 100 1.68 -22.56 -1.20
N VAL A 101 2.80 -22.53 -0.47
CA VAL A 101 2.95 -21.89 0.84
C VAL A 101 2.54 -20.41 0.85
N PHE A 102 2.68 -19.68 -0.27
CA PHE A 102 2.37 -18.25 -0.34
C PHE A 102 0.94 -17.95 -0.82
N ASN A 103 0.24 -18.95 -1.36
CA ASN A 103 -1.13 -18.79 -1.86
C ASN A 103 -2.21 -18.98 -0.78
N GLU A 104 -1.87 -19.32 0.47
CA GLU A 104 -2.84 -19.51 1.56
C GLU A 104 -3.07 -18.22 2.37
N TYR A 105 -4.27 -18.02 2.94
CA TYR A 105 -4.55 -16.80 3.71
C TYR A 105 -3.95 -16.93 5.12
N PRO A 106 -3.64 -15.82 5.83
CA PRO A 106 -3.27 -15.91 7.24
C PRO A 106 -4.33 -16.70 8.01
N ARG A 107 -3.92 -17.54 8.95
CA ARG A 107 -4.87 -18.34 9.77
C ARG A 107 -5.90 -17.48 10.53
N GLY A 108 -5.58 -16.22 10.82
CA GLY A 108 -6.48 -15.27 11.47
C GLY A 108 -7.39 -14.48 10.53
N PHE A 109 -7.28 -14.63 9.21
CA PHE A 109 -8.07 -13.86 8.26
C PHE A 109 -9.40 -14.54 7.95
N ASN A 110 -10.49 -13.94 8.42
CA ASN A 110 -11.86 -14.26 7.98
C ASN A 110 -12.37 -13.22 6.95
N PRO A 111 -12.60 -13.60 5.68
CA PRO A 111 -13.09 -12.69 4.64
C PRO A 111 -14.41 -12.00 4.98
N ARG A 112 -15.32 -12.69 5.70
CA ARG A 112 -16.64 -12.14 6.08
C ARG A 112 -16.55 -11.04 7.13
N VAL A 113 -15.53 -11.07 7.98
CA VAL A 113 -15.36 -10.12 9.10
C VAL A 113 -14.42 -8.98 8.71
N HIS A 114 -13.42 -9.27 7.87
CA HIS A 114 -12.35 -8.33 7.57
C HIS A 114 -12.46 -7.65 6.19
N GLY A 115 -13.39 -8.09 5.34
CA GLY A 115 -13.55 -7.57 3.99
C GLY A 115 -12.38 -7.97 3.08
N PRO A 116 -12.06 -7.16 2.04
CA PRO A 116 -10.94 -7.42 1.13
C PRO A 116 -9.61 -7.59 1.87
N TYR A 117 -8.81 -8.57 1.46
CA TYR A 117 -7.52 -8.83 2.09
C TYR A 117 -6.54 -7.67 1.88
N CYS A 118 -6.14 -7.05 2.98
CA CYS A 118 -5.11 -6.02 3.04
C CYS A 118 -3.79 -6.59 3.62
N PRO A 119 -2.72 -6.73 2.83
CA PRO A 119 -1.46 -7.36 3.29
C PRO A 119 -0.69 -6.60 4.37
N TRP A 120 -0.92 -5.31 4.56
CA TRP A 120 -0.25 -4.51 5.60
C TRP A 120 -0.93 -4.60 6.98
N ARG A 121 -2.13 -5.18 7.07
CA ARG A 121 -2.91 -5.29 8.30
C ARG A 121 -2.65 -6.63 8.97
N HIS A 122 -2.53 -6.63 10.30
CA HIS A 122 -2.46 -7.87 11.08
C HIS A 122 -3.89 -8.32 11.45
N TYR A 123 -4.22 -9.58 11.13
CA TYR A 123 -5.55 -10.18 11.38
C TYR A 123 -5.60 -11.09 12.61
N GLY A 124 -4.47 -11.33 13.26
CA GLY A 124 -4.41 -12.12 14.50
C GLY A 124 -4.81 -11.33 15.74
N LYS A 125 -4.86 -12.00 16.89
CA LYS A 125 -4.97 -11.34 18.19
C LYS A 125 -3.76 -10.43 18.39
N ARG A 126 -4.00 -9.19 18.82
CA ARG A 126 -2.92 -8.23 19.11
C ARG A 126 -2.19 -8.66 20.37
N ASP A 127 -0.93 -9.07 20.24
CA ASP A 127 -0.05 -9.38 21.38
C ASP A 127 0.43 -8.10 22.08
N LEU A 128 0.98 -8.26 23.30
CA LEU A 128 1.67 -7.17 24.00
C LEU A 128 2.83 -6.63 23.16
N HIS A 129 2.97 -5.30 23.12
CA HIS A 129 4.14 -4.67 22.52
C HIS A 129 5.38 -5.08 23.29
N PHE A 130 6.51 -5.21 22.58
CA PHE A 130 7.76 -5.65 23.16
C PHE A 130 8.19 -4.79 24.37
N GLY A 131 7.89 -3.48 24.36
CA GLY A 131 8.21 -2.57 25.47
C GLY A 131 7.40 -2.82 26.75
N ASP A 132 6.26 -3.52 26.66
CA ASP A 132 5.40 -3.82 27.80
C ASP A 132 5.73 -5.18 28.43
N VAL A 133 6.69 -5.94 27.88
CA VAL A 133 7.03 -7.30 28.31
C VAL A 133 8.07 -7.26 29.41
N LYS A 134 7.80 -7.93 30.54
CA LYS A 134 8.80 -8.13 31.60
C LYS A 134 9.91 -9.05 31.12
N LEU A 135 11.16 -8.79 31.55
CA LEU A 135 12.33 -9.57 31.11
C LEU A 135 12.18 -11.09 31.31
N ALA A 136 11.55 -11.51 32.41
CA ALA A 136 11.29 -12.91 32.71
C ALA A 136 10.25 -13.57 31.78
N GLU A 137 9.39 -12.79 31.13
CA GLU A 137 8.33 -13.26 30.23
C GLU A 137 8.77 -13.26 28.76
N ILE A 138 9.96 -12.75 28.45
CA ILE A 138 10.51 -12.70 27.09
C ILE A 138 10.52 -14.08 26.42
N PRO A 139 10.98 -15.18 27.07
CA PRO A 139 10.99 -16.49 26.43
C PRO A 139 9.58 -16.97 26.06
N ALA A 140 8.61 -16.79 26.97
CA ALA A 140 7.22 -17.14 26.73
C ALA A 140 6.59 -16.24 25.64
N TRP A 141 6.95 -14.96 25.60
CA TRP A 141 6.50 -14.02 24.57
C TRP A 141 7.05 -14.36 23.19
N ILE A 142 8.33 -14.76 23.08
CA ILE A 142 8.91 -15.25 21.82
C ILE A 142 8.28 -16.58 21.40
N ALA A 143 8.00 -17.47 22.35
CA ALA A 143 7.39 -18.77 22.07
C ALA A 143 5.98 -18.65 21.47
N ARG A 144 5.22 -17.60 21.82
CA ARG A 144 3.88 -17.33 21.27
C ARG A 144 3.88 -16.84 19.82
N ARG A 145 5.04 -16.40 19.29
CA ARG A 145 5.12 -15.89 17.93
C ARG A 145 4.96 -17.00 16.90
N ASP A 146 4.25 -16.68 15.82
CA ASP A 146 4.12 -17.57 14.68
C ASP A 146 5.45 -17.65 13.92
N LYS A 147 6.14 -18.80 14.06
CA LYS A 147 7.42 -19.11 13.41
C LYS A 147 7.23 -19.89 12.10
N THR A 148 6.00 -20.05 11.62
CA THR A 148 5.75 -20.72 10.34
C THR A 148 6.38 -19.92 9.19
N PRO A 149 6.85 -20.57 8.11
CA PRO A 149 7.38 -19.87 6.94
C PRO A 149 6.41 -18.81 6.39
N MET A 150 5.11 -19.11 6.43
CA MET A 150 4.06 -18.19 6.02
C MET A 150 3.88 -17.02 7.00
N GLY A 151 3.93 -17.25 8.31
CA GLY A 151 3.88 -16.19 9.33
C GLY A 151 5.06 -15.21 9.21
N ILE A 152 6.26 -15.73 8.95
CA ILE A 152 7.47 -14.93 8.70
C ILE A 152 7.32 -14.11 7.42
N TYR A 153 6.88 -14.75 6.33
CA TYR A 153 6.63 -14.09 5.05
C TYR A 153 5.61 -12.95 5.16
N GLN A 154 4.47 -13.21 5.78
CA GLN A 154 3.45 -12.19 6.03
C GLN A 154 3.94 -11.09 6.98
N GLY A 155 4.82 -11.42 7.92
CA GLY A 155 5.53 -10.43 8.73
C GLY A 155 6.36 -9.48 7.86
N GLY A 156 7.16 -10.05 6.95
CA GLY A 156 7.98 -9.31 5.98
C GLY A 156 7.16 -8.47 5.00
N ILE A 157 6.06 -9.00 4.47
CA ILE A 157 5.14 -8.25 3.60
C ILE A 157 4.52 -7.07 4.36
N ARG A 158 4.09 -7.27 5.61
CA ARG A 158 3.51 -6.21 6.42
C ARG A 158 4.50 -5.07 6.66
N THR A 159 5.74 -5.41 7.02
CA THR A 159 6.78 -4.39 7.22
C THR A 159 7.15 -3.71 5.92
N PHE A 160 7.27 -4.45 4.82
CA PHE A 160 7.53 -3.90 3.49
C PHE A 160 6.44 -2.91 3.06
N TRP A 161 5.17 -3.25 3.17
CA TRP A 161 4.08 -2.34 2.77
C TRP A 161 3.96 -1.11 3.67
N LYS A 162 4.19 -1.25 4.98
CA LYS A 162 4.27 -0.10 5.89
C LYS A 162 5.39 0.85 5.50
N PHE A 163 6.56 0.28 5.17
CA PHE A 163 7.71 1.03 4.67
C PHE A 163 7.39 1.70 3.33
N TYR A 164 6.86 0.95 2.37
CA TYR A 164 6.50 1.45 1.04
C TYR A 164 5.55 2.66 1.14
N ARG A 165 4.50 2.59 1.97
CA ARG A 165 3.58 3.71 2.14
C ARG A 165 4.18 4.89 2.89
N ALA A 166 4.98 4.63 3.92
CA ALA A 166 5.61 5.71 4.67
C ALA A 166 6.60 6.51 3.80
N TYR A 167 7.25 5.84 2.85
CA TYR A 167 8.48 6.34 2.26
C TYR A 167 8.52 6.38 0.73
N LEU A 168 7.86 5.46 0.03
CA LEU A 168 7.88 5.37 -1.43
C LEU A 168 6.64 6.02 -2.08
N ASP A 169 5.48 5.96 -1.44
CA ASP A 169 4.21 6.47 -1.98
C ASP A 169 4.09 8.01 -1.89
N ASN A 170 4.89 8.64 -1.01
CA ASN A 170 5.00 10.10 -0.92
C ASN A 170 5.85 10.62 -2.09
N LYS A 171 5.15 11.15 -3.10
CA LYS A 171 5.70 11.70 -4.36
C LYS A 171 6.85 12.69 -4.13
N LYS A 172 8.07 12.13 -4.23
CA LYS A 172 9.36 12.62 -4.77
C LYS A 172 10.41 11.82 -4.00
N PRO A 173 11.16 10.90 -4.64
CA PRO A 173 12.22 10.18 -3.94
C PRO A 173 13.26 11.19 -3.48
N ASN A 174 13.23 11.55 -2.20
CA ASN A 174 14.23 12.43 -1.61
C ASN A 174 15.57 11.69 -1.62
N LEU A 175 16.64 12.36 -2.06
CA LEU A 175 18.01 11.83 -2.17
C LEU A 175 18.48 11.04 -0.92
N ILE A 176 17.94 11.43 0.24
CA ILE A 176 18.14 10.78 1.55
C ILE A 176 17.92 9.26 1.49
N TRP A 177 16.97 8.76 0.70
CA TRP A 177 16.71 7.33 0.55
C TRP A 177 17.88 6.55 -0.04
N TYR A 178 18.46 7.08 -1.12
CA TYR A 178 19.63 6.49 -1.75
C TYR A 178 20.85 6.53 -0.82
N THR A 179 20.99 7.61 -0.03
CA THR A 179 22.08 7.72 0.94
C THR A 179 21.98 6.71 2.07
N GLN A 180 20.77 6.41 2.58
CA GLN A 180 20.61 5.42 3.66
C GLN A 180 20.97 4.01 3.20
N ILE A 181 20.57 3.61 1.98
CA ILE A 181 20.94 2.31 1.40
C ILE A 181 22.46 2.22 1.23
N PHE A 182 23.10 3.29 0.76
CA PHE A 182 24.55 3.33 0.55
C PHE A 182 25.33 3.25 1.88
N VAL A 183 24.87 3.94 2.93
CA VAL A 183 25.47 3.87 4.27
C VAL A 183 25.35 2.46 4.86
N VAL A 184 24.19 1.82 4.72
CA VAL A 184 24.00 0.43 5.19
C VAL A 184 24.90 -0.54 4.42
N ALA A 185 24.99 -0.41 3.09
CA ALA A 185 25.88 -1.23 2.27
C ALA A 185 27.36 -1.02 2.63
N SER A 186 27.77 0.23 2.91
CA SER A 186 29.12 0.57 3.36
C SER A 186 29.44 -0.03 4.74
N LEU A 187 28.50 0.01 5.69
CA LEU A 187 28.64 -0.62 7.01
C LEU A 187 28.76 -2.14 6.91
N ILE A 188 27.95 -2.78 6.07
CA ILE A 188 28.05 -4.22 5.82
C ILE A 188 29.41 -4.56 5.21
N ASN A 189 29.86 -3.78 4.22
CA ASN A 189 31.18 -3.96 3.63
C ASN A 189 32.29 -3.83 4.69
N PHE A 190 32.20 -2.79 5.52
CA PHE A 190 33.16 -2.54 6.60
C PHE A 190 33.20 -3.69 7.62
N VAL A 191 32.05 -4.17 8.09
CA VAL A 191 31.96 -5.22 9.12
C VAL A 191 32.39 -6.58 8.59
N PHE A 192 31.99 -6.95 7.37
CA PHE A 192 32.21 -8.30 6.87
C PHE A 192 33.51 -8.46 6.06
N PHE A 193 33.97 -7.41 5.38
CA PHE A 193 35.14 -7.49 4.51
C PHE A 193 36.33 -6.71 5.07
N ALA A 194 36.12 -5.55 5.71
CA ALA A 194 37.25 -4.72 6.18
C ALA A 194 37.70 -5.02 7.63
N MET A 195 36.81 -5.46 8.51
CA MET A 195 37.12 -5.77 9.93
C MET A 195 37.91 -7.08 10.15
N PRO A 196 37.72 -8.18 9.41
CA PRO A 196 38.43 -9.44 9.66
C PRO A 196 39.96 -9.34 9.57
N ASP A 197 40.49 -8.47 8.69
CA ASP A 197 41.93 -8.27 8.49
C ASP A 197 42.57 -7.35 9.54
N ARG A 198 41.75 -6.63 10.34
CA ARG A 198 42.21 -5.68 11.35
C ARG A 198 42.42 -6.34 12.71
N LYS A 199 43.23 -7.40 12.78
CA LYS A 199 43.66 -8.03 14.04
C LYS A 199 44.71 -7.21 14.83
N GLN A 200 45.23 -6.13 14.24
CA GLN A 200 46.36 -5.34 14.72
C GLN A 200 46.03 -4.40 15.90
N TYR A 201 44.74 -4.21 16.23
CA TYR A 201 44.27 -3.17 17.16
C TYR A 201 43.89 -3.65 18.56
N LYS A 202 44.07 -4.95 18.87
CA LYS A 202 43.73 -5.48 20.21
C LYS A 202 44.48 -4.81 21.36
N TRP A 203 45.58 -4.13 21.06
CA TRP A 203 46.49 -3.50 22.05
C TRP A 203 46.65 -1.99 21.86
N ALA A 204 45.95 -1.39 20.89
CA ALA A 204 46.02 0.05 20.65
C ALA A 204 44.98 0.78 21.50
N LYS A 205 45.43 1.61 22.44
CA LYS A 205 44.56 2.61 23.08
C LYS A 205 44.39 3.77 22.12
N TYR A 206 43.16 4.00 21.69
CA TYR A 206 42.80 5.22 20.96
C TYR A 206 42.78 6.39 21.94
N HIS A 207 43.33 7.53 21.51
CA HIS A 207 43.31 8.78 22.27
C HIS A 207 41.89 9.34 22.40
#